data_AF-A0A8I2YFB3-F1
#
_entry.id   AF-A0A8I2YFB3-F1
#
_cell.length_a   1.000
_cell.length_b   1.000
_cell.length_c   1.000
_cell.angle_alpha   90.00
_cell.angle_beta   90.00
_cell.angle_gamma   90.00
#
_symmetry.space_group_name_H-M   'P 1'
#
loop_
_entity.id
_entity.type
_entity.pdbx_description
1 polymer ?
#
loop_
_entity_poly.entity_id
_entity_poly.type
_entity_poly.pdbx_seq_one_letter_code
_entity_poly.pdbx_strand_id
1 'polypeptide(L)'
;MVAPVPRPLPALEVSDPPTEFLDQTTVMKCVEIPTAIPAAIRDKIFPPEQLSLTKFIDFPLPLCILSQHNLDKYFAPLPPDTTLISDLVVALEMLPLPSPIVIHRLSCQAPSMWTNGSRSLMYPHTNDPRQFPFWILPFWRVISEFRSSQFSWRAVEGYLSHLPPGHYEVATF
;
A
#
# COMPACT_ATOMS: atom_id res chain seq x y z
N MET A 1 81.34 -37.21 18.12
CA MET A 1 80.07 -36.56 18.48
C MET A 1 79.06 -36.94 17.41
N VAL A 2 78.11 -37.82 17.72
CA VAL A 2 77.15 -38.39 16.75
C VAL A 2 75.87 -37.57 16.81
N ALA A 3 75.46 -37.00 15.69
CA ALA A 3 74.24 -36.19 15.60
C ALA A 3 72.97 -37.08 15.63
N PRO A 4 71.85 -36.64 16.22
CA PRO A 4 70.64 -37.44 16.32
C PRO A 4 69.91 -37.51 14.97
N VAL A 5 69.43 -38.71 14.62
CA VAL A 5 68.59 -38.97 13.45
C VAL A 5 67.16 -38.44 13.71
N PRO A 6 66.52 -37.74 12.76
CA PRO A 6 65.15 -37.24 12.95
C PRO A 6 64.13 -38.38 12.85
N ARG A 7 63.14 -38.41 13.75
CA ARG A 7 62.00 -39.33 13.67
C ARG A 7 61.00 -38.88 12.61
N PRO A 8 60.39 -39.79 11.82
CA PRO A 8 59.29 -39.47 10.95
C PRO A 8 58.04 -39.10 11.76
N LEU A 9 57.31 -38.07 11.30
CA LEU A 9 56.02 -37.68 11.86
C LEU A 9 54.92 -38.67 11.43
N PRO A 10 53.95 -38.97 12.31
CA PRO A 10 52.81 -39.81 11.97
C PRO A 10 51.89 -39.11 10.95
N ALA A 11 51.40 -39.87 9.98
CA ALA A 11 50.47 -39.42 8.97
C ALA A 11 49.13 -39.02 9.62
N LEU A 12 48.65 -37.81 9.28
CA LEU A 12 47.32 -37.34 9.64
C LEU A 12 46.27 -38.16 8.87
N GLU A 13 45.50 -38.98 9.57
CA GLU A 13 44.27 -39.57 9.04
C GLU A 13 43.26 -38.45 8.79
N VAL A 14 42.93 -38.24 7.52
CA VAL A 14 41.85 -37.37 7.07
C VAL A 14 40.54 -38.10 7.36
N SER A 15 39.86 -37.70 8.42
CA SER A 15 38.51 -38.16 8.75
C SER A 15 37.52 -37.45 7.83
N ASP A 16 36.83 -38.21 6.99
CA ASP A 16 35.82 -37.69 6.07
C ASP A 16 34.67 -37.00 6.84
N PRO A 17 34.25 -35.79 6.41
CA PRO A 17 33.13 -35.11 7.04
C PRO A 17 31.79 -35.81 6.74
N PRO A 18 30.89 -35.95 7.72
CA PRO A 18 29.57 -36.50 7.49
C PRO A 18 28.80 -35.55 6.56
N THR A 19 28.52 -36.06 5.36
CA THR A 19 27.71 -35.39 4.34
C THR A 19 26.23 -35.60 4.69
N GLU A 20 25.76 -34.94 5.76
CA GLU A 20 24.33 -34.79 6.00
C GLU A 20 23.83 -33.59 5.20
N PHE A 21 23.46 -33.85 3.95
CA PHE A 21 22.62 -32.95 3.16
C PHE A 21 21.26 -32.86 3.86
N LEU A 22 21.12 -31.87 4.75
CA LEU A 22 19.83 -31.44 5.24
C LEU A 22 19.05 -30.83 4.06
N ASP A 23 18.15 -31.63 3.52
CA ASP A 23 17.11 -31.23 2.58
C ASP A 23 16.07 -30.34 3.30
N GLN A 24 16.51 -29.17 3.79
CA GLN A 24 15.62 -28.13 4.31
C GLN A 24 15.07 -27.30 3.17
N THR A 25 14.35 -27.95 2.26
CA THR A 25 13.45 -27.25 1.35
C THR A 25 12.22 -26.80 2.15
N THR A 26 12.45 -25.88 3.10
CA THR A 26 11.37 -25.18 3.79
C THR A 26 10.67 -24.36 2.74
N VAL A 27 9.52 -24.85 2.28
CA VAL A 27 8.62 -24.13 1.39
C VAL A 27 8.31 -22.80 2.06
N MET A 28 8.95 -21.73 1.60
CA MET A 28 8.64 -20.37 2.00
C MET A 28 7.18 -20.14 1.63
N LYS A 29 6.29 -20.28 2.61
CA LYS A 29 4.89 -19.90 2.45
C LYS A 29 4.88 -18.40 2.16
N CYS A 30 4.63 -18.03 0.90
CA CYS A 30 4.44 -16.64 0.52
C CYS A 30 3.35 -16.05 1.42
N VAL A 31 3.74 -15.15 2.31
CA VAL A 31 2.79 -14.48 3.19
C VAL A 31 2.11 -13.40 2.37
N GLU A 32 0.89 -13.68 1.94
CA GLU A 32 0.07 -12.72 1.20
C GLU A 32 -0.36 -11.58 2.13
N ILE A 33 -0.13 -10.34 1.70
CA ILE A 33 -0.56 -9.16 2.43
C ILE A 33 -2.05 -8.95 2.14
N PRO A 34 -2.92 -8.84 3.15
CA PRO A 34 -4.33 -8.58 2.93
C PRO A 34 -4.50 -7.16 2.37
N THR A 35 -4.73 -7.10 1.05
CA THR A 35 -4.86 -5.85 0.28
C THR A 35 -6.28 -5.62 -0.25
N ALA A 36 -7.18 -6.60 -0.09
CA ALA A 36 -8.58 -6.46 -0.48
C ALA A 36 -9.29 -5.46 0.44
N ILE A 37 -9.88 -4.42 -0.14
CA ILE A 37 -10.71 -3.45 0.58
C ILE A 37 -12.03 -4.13 0.97
N PRO A 38 -12.44 -4.09 2.25
CA PRO A 38 -13.70 -4.69 2.67
C PRO A 38 -14.91 -4.11 1.90
N ALA A 39 -15.81 -4.96 1.44
CA ALA A 39 -17.00 -4.55 0.68
C ALA A 39 -17.85 -3.49 1.42
N ALA A 40 -18.01 -3.65 2.74
CA ALA A 40 -18.74 -2.69 3.57
C ALA A 40 -18.14 -1.27 3.57
N ILE A 41 -16.82 -1.15 3.37
CA ILE A 41 -16.13 0.16 3.23
C ILE A 41 -16.30 0.67 1.80
N ARG A 42 -16.05 -0.21 0.82
CA ARG A 42 -16.15 0.09 -0.61
C ARG A 42 -17.52 0.65 -0.97
N ASP A 43 -18.59 -0.03 -0.55
CA ASP A 43 -19.96 0.29 -0.94
C ASP A 43 -20.49 1.56 -0.25
N LYS A 44 -19.82 2.04 0.81
CA LYS A 44 -20.17 3.28 1.52
C LYS A 44 -19.38 4.49 1.04
N ILE A 45 -18.08 4.33 0.82
CA ILE A 45 -17.18 5.46 0.52
C ILE A 45 -17.05 5.70 -0.99
N PHE A 46 -17.10 4.65 -1.81
CA PHE A 46 -16.86 4.81 -3.24
C PHE A 46 -18.14 5.19 -3.98
N PRO A 47 -18.02 5.99 -5.06
CA PRO A 47 -19.13 6.23 -5.97
C PRO A 47 -19.68 4.89 -6.50
N PRO A 48 -21.00 4.70 -6.54
CA PRO A 48 -21.58 3.51 -7.15
C PRO A 48 -21.28 3.47 -8.65
N GLU A 49 -21.10 2.27 -9.22
CA GLU A 49 -20.71 2.09 -10.63
C GLU A 49 -21.71 2.71 -11.62
N GLN A 50 -22.98 2.82 -11.22
CA GLN A 50 -24.07 3.36 -12.03
C GLN A 50 -24.27 4.87 -11.82
N LEU A 51 -23.34 5.56 -11.14
CA LEU A 51 -23.44 6.98 -10.89
C LEU A 51 -23.26 7.76 -12.20
N SER A 52 -24.18 8.70 -12.49
CA SER A 52 -24.02 9.58 -13.66
C SER A 52 -22.77 10.42 -13.53
N LEU A 53 -22.17 10.79 -14.67
CA LEU A 53 -20.93 11.55 -14.69
C LEU A 53 -21.03 12.89 -13.92
N THR A 54 -22.14 13.61 -14.08
CA THR A 54 -22.41 14.86 -13.35
C THR A 54 -22.41 14.62 -11.84
N LYS A 55 -23.09 13.56 -11.36
CA LYS A 55 -23.09 13.23 -9.93
C LYS A 55 -21.74 12.73 -9.45
N PHE A 56 -20.96 12.04 -10.30
CA PHE A 56 -19.61 11.62 -9.99
C PHE A 56 -18.68 12.82 -9.78
N ILE A 57 -18.80 13.86 -10.60
CA ILE A 57 -18.04 15.10 -10.45
C ILE A 57 -18.31 15.75 -9.08
N ASP A 58 -19.55 15.74 -8.63
CA ASP A 58 -19.96 16.35 -7.35
C ASP A 58 -19.84 15.40 -6.14
N PHE A 59 -19.47 14.13 -6.38
CA PHE A 59 -19.40 13.14 -5.31
C PHE A 59 -18.33 13.54 -4.27
N PRO A 60 -18.67 13.59 -2.96
CA PRO A 60 -17.71 14.00 -1.94
C PRO A 60 -16.64 12.92 -1.78
N LEU A 61 -15.38 13.31 -1.94
CA LEU A 61 -14.22 12.44 -1.69
C LEU A 61 -13.39 13.00 -0.53
N PRO A 62 -12.77 12.14 0.29
CA PRO A 62 -11.91 12.57 1.39
C PRO A 62 -10.84 13.57 0.95
N LEU A 63 -10.44 14.47 1.84
CA LEU A 63 -9.46 15.52 1.55
C LEU A 63 -8.06 14.93 1.35
N CYS A 64 -7.29 15.44 0.39
CA CYS A 64 -5.88 15.08 0.22
C CYS A 64 -5.01 16.20 0.80
N ILE A 65 -4.06 15.85 1.66
CA ILE A 65 -3.10 16.82 2.20
C ILE A 65 -1.70 16.56 1.63
N LEU A 66 -1.01 17.65 1.35
CA LEU A 66 0.40 17.62 0.99
C LEU A 66 1.21 17.57 2.28
N SER A 67 1.38 16.39 2.86
CA SER A 67 2.26 16.21 4.02
C SER A 67 3.52 15.44 3.62
N GLN A 68 4.67 16.03 3.95
CA GLN A 68 5.97 15.39 3.79
C GLN A 68 6.36 14.80 5.15
N HIS A 69 5.98 13.55 5.39
CA HIS A 69 6.40 12.80 6.57
C HIS A 69 7.39 11.70 6.20
N ASN A 70 8.25 11.35 7.15
CA ASN A 70 9.13 10.20 7.03
C ASN A 70 8.30 8.93 6.85
N LEU A 71 8.60 8.16 5.81
CA LEU A 71 7.85 6.95 5.44
C LEU A 71 7.85 5.90 6.56
N ASP A 72 8.94 5.82 7.33
CA ASP A 72 9.08 4.85 8.42
C ASP A 72 8.02 5.02 9.52
N LYS A 73 7.51 6.25 9.69
CA LYS A 73 6.46 6.54 10.69
C LYS A 73 5.09 6.01 10.30
N TYR A 74 4.90 5.60 9.04
CA TYR A 74 3.65 5.02 8.60
C TYR A 74 3.52 3.57 8.98
N PHE A 75 4.59 2.82 9.24
CA PHE A 75 4.49 1.40 9.52
C PHE A 75 4.57 1.16 11.03
N ALA A 76 3.66 0.34 11.55
CA ALA A 76 3.64 -0.04 12.96
C ALA A 76 3.67 -1.56 13.13
N PRO A 77 4.40 -2.07 14.14
CA PRO A 77 4.43 -3.50 14.44
C PRO A 77 3.14 -3.97 15.13
N LEU A 78 2.34 -3.05 15.68
CA LEU A 78 1.07 -3.37 16.32
C LEU A 78 0.02 -3.76 15.28
N PRO A 79 -0.91 -4.68 15.63
CA PRO A 79 -2.05 -4.98 14.77
C PRO A 79 -2.96 -3.76 14.58
N PRO A 80 -3.80 -3.74 13.53
CA PRO A 80 -4.76 -2.67 13.31
C PRO A 80 -5.83 -2.62 14.41
N ASP A 81 -6.36 -1.43 14.66
CA ASP A 81 -7.45 -1.22 15.60
C ASP A 81 -8.73 -1.90 15.07
N THR A 82 -9.30 -2.82 15.85
CA THR A 82 -10.51 -3.58 15.47
C THR A 82 -11.81 -2.86 15.83
N THR A 83 -11.79 -1.52 15.91
CA THR A 83 -12.97 -0.71 16.20
C THR A 83 -14.10 -0.97 15.19
N LEU A 84 -15.35 -0.70 15.60
CA LEU A 84 -16.54 -0.98 14.78
C LEU A 84 -16.39 -0.35 13.39
N ILE A 85 -16.70 -1.13 12.35
CA ILE A 85 -16.60 -0.71 10.94
C ILE A 85 -17.29 0.64 10.68
N SER A 86 -18.39 0.93 11.39
CA SER A 86 -19.11 2.20 11.29
C SER A 86 -18.24 3.39 11.70
N ASP A 87 -17.48 3.27 12.79
CA ASP A 87 -16.59 4.33 13.27
C ASP A 87 -15.39 4.49 12.32
N LEU A 88 -14.96 3.38 11.71
CA LEU A 88 -13.90 3.38 10.71
C LEU A 88 -14.31 4.15 9.45
N VAL A 89 -15.54 3.97 8.93
CA VAL A 89 -16.01 4.71 7.75
C VAL A 89 -15.97 6.22 7.99
N VAL A 90 -16.54 6.67 9.11
CA VAL A 90 -16.55 8.09 9.49
C VAL A 90 -15.13 8.61 9.64
N ALA A 91 -14.23 7.82 10.24
CA ALA A 91 -12.82 8.18 10.32
C ALA A 91 -12.21 8.35 8.92
N LEU A 92 -12.40 7.38 8.01
CA LEU A 92 -11.82 7.43 6.66
C LEU A 92 -12.31 8.61 5.81
N GLU A 93 -13.54 9.06 6.03
CA GLU A 93 -14.09 10.25 5.36
C GLU A 93 -13.43 11.55 5.84
N MET A 94 -13.10 11.62 7.14
CA MET A 94 -12.52 12.79 7.78
C MET A 94 -10.98 12.82 7.72
N LEU A 95 -10.36 11.65 7.59
CA LEU A 95 -8.92 11.51 7.59
C LEU A 95 -8.33 12.00 6.26
N PRO A 96 -7.31 12.87 6.32
CA PRO A 96 -6.74 13.37 5.10
C PRO A 96 -5.81 12.33 4.45
N LEU A 97 -5.76 12.34 3.12
CA LEU A 97 -4.96 11.38 2.36
C LEU A 97 -3.51 11.86 2.25
N PRO A 98 -2.54 10.94 2.35
CA PRO A 98 -1.18 11.24 1.93
C PRO A 98 -1.12 11.61 0.45
N SER A 99 -0.08 12.33 0.03
CA SER A 99 0.13 12.65 -1.39
C SER A 99 0.30 11.36 -2.24
N PRO A 100 -0.04 11.39 -3.54
CA PRO A 100 0.15 10.24 -4.43
C PRO A 100 1.57 9.67 -4.44
N ILE A 101 2.59 10.55 -4.33
CA ILE A 101 4.00 10.15 -4.25
C ILE A 101 4.27 9.33 -2.99
N VAL A 102 3.71 9.75 -1.84
CA VAL A 102 3.84 9.03 -0.58
C VAL A 102 3.12 7.69 -0.66
N ILE A 103 1.88 7.64 -1.17
CA ILE A 103 1.10 6.40 -1.35
C ILE A 103 1.88 5.40 -2.20
N HIS A 104 2.47 5.85 -3.31
CA HIS A 104 3.29 5.01 -4.19
C HIS A 104 4.50 4.43 -3.43
N ARG A 105 5.27 5.28 -2.73
CA ARG A 105 6.44 4.83 -1.96
C ARG A 105 6.08 3.84 -0.85
N LEU A 106 5.00 4.09 -0.11
CA LEU A 106 4.49 3.18 0.91
C LEU A 106 4.08 1.84 0.29
N SER A 107 3.41 1.86 -0.87
CA SER A 107 3.03 0.64 -1.60
C SER A 107 4.26 -0.19 -1.99
N CYS A 108 5.34 0.45 -2.45
CA CYS A 108 6.59 -0.24 -2.79
C CYS A 108 7.31 -0.84 -1.57
N GLN A 109 7.22 -0.17 -0.40
CA GLN A 109 7.87 -0.62 0.83
C GLN A 109 7.02 -1.61 1.64
N ALA A 110 5.71 -1.67 1.41
CA ALA A 110 4.80 -2.51 2.18
C ALA A 110 5.21 -3.99 2.26
N PRO A 111 5.69 -4.64 1.18
CA PRO A 111 6.12 -6.04 1.27
C PRO A 111 7.31 -6.27 2.20
N SER A 112 8.36 -5.46 2.08
CA SER A 112 9.54 -5.59 2.95
C SER A 112 9.22 -5.23 4.40
N MET A 113 8.38 -4.21 4.62
CA MET A 113 7.97 -3.83 5.98
C MET A 113 7.10 -4.90 6.64
N TRP A 114 6.23 -5.56 5.88
CA TRP A 114 5.42 -6.68 6.35
C TRP A 114 6.28 -7.89 6.75
N THR A 115 7.27 -8.27 5.92
CA THR A 115 8.23 -9.34 6.26
C THR A 115 9.07 -8.99 7.48
N ASN A 116 9.35 -7.70 7.70
CA ASN A 116 10.07 -7.19 8.86
C ASN A 116 9.21 -7.03 10.12
N GLY A 117 7.97 -7.54 10.12
CA GLY A 117 7.13 -7.57 11.32
C GLY A 117 6.15 -6.41 11.46
N SER A 118 6.06 -5.51 10.48
CA SER A 118 4.98 -4.51 10.46
C SER A 118 3.63 -5.21 10.26
N ARG A 119 2.60 -4.78 11.00
CA ARG A 119 1.25 -5.39 10.97
C ARG A 119 0.15 -4.40 10.66
N SER A 120 0.42 -3.10 10.76
CA SER A 120 -0.51 -2.03 10.41
C SER A 120 0.20 -0.82 9.82
N LEU A 121 -0.60 0.12 9.31
CA LEU A 121 -0.19 1.46 8.94
C LEU A 121 -0.77 2.50 9.91
N MET A 122 -0.04 3.58 10.17
CA MET A 122 -0.50 4.72 10.96
C MET A 122 -0.67 5.95 10.09
N TYR A 123 -1.47 6.89 10.59
CA TYR A 123 -1.60 8.23 10.05
C TYR A 123 -0.69 9.18 10.84
N PRO A 124 0.55 9.45 10.41
CA PRO A 124 1.48 10.28 11.19
C PRO A 124 1.10 11.76 11.24
N HIS A 125 0.07 12.16 10.49
CA HIS A 125 -0.39 13.54 10.35
C HIS A 125 -1.63 13.84 11.21
N THR A 126 -2.11 12.88 12.00
CA THR A 126 -3.21 13.08 12.94
C THR A 126 -2.72 13.10 14.38
N ASN A 127 -3.43 13.84 15.24
CA ASN A 127 -3.17 13.85 16.68
C ASN A 127 -3.64 12.57 17.39
N ASP A 128 -4.44 11.75 16.69
CA ASP A 128 -4.93 10.45 17.14
C ASP A 128 -4.27 9.35 16.27
N PRO A 129 -3.15 8.76 16.72
CA PRO A 129 -2.38 7.80 15.94
C PRO A 129 -3.06 6.42 15.95
N ARG A 130 -4.09 6.27 15.12
CA ARG A 130 -4.79 4.99 14.92
C ARG A 130 -4.01 4.05 14.00
N GLN A 131 -4.15 2.75 14.25
CA GLN A 131 -3.57 1.71 13.41
C GLN A 131 -4.58 1.17 12.40
N PHE A 132 -4.21 1.17 11.13
CA PHE A 132 -5.02 0.76 10.00
C PHE A 132 -4.44 -0.50 9.34
N PRO A 133 -5.30 -1.37 8.81
CA PRO A 133 -4.86 -2.56 8.07
C PRO A 133 -4.21 -2.17 6.72
N PHE A 134 -3.40 -3.08 6.16
CA PHE A 134 -2.65 -2.84 4.92
C PHE A 134 -3.51 -2.55 3.67
N TRP A 135 -4.78 -2.98 3.66
CA TRP A 135 -5.72 -2.62 2.59
C TRP A 135 -6.01 -1.11 2.51
N ILE A 136 -5.58 -0.32 3.51
CA ILE A 136 -5.66 1.14 3.44
C ILE A 136 -4.84 1.72 2.27
N LEU A 137 -3.76 1.05 1.86
CA LEU A 137 -2.92 1.48 0.74
C LEU A 137 -3.67 1.48 -0.61
N PRO A 138 -4.30 0.37 -1.04
CA PRO A 138 -5.15 0.39 -2.23
C PRO A 138 -6.35 1.32 -2.08
N PHE A 139 -6.92 1.48 -0.88
CA PHE A 139 -7.97 2.48 -0.64
C PHE A 139 -7.49 3.91 -0.98
N TRP A 140 -6.35 4.35 -0.44
CA TRP A 140 -5.81 5.68 -0.74
C TRP A 140 -5.50 5.87 -2.22
N ARG A 141 -5.00 4.82 -2.89
CA ARG A 141 -4.72 4.84 -4.32
C ARG A 141 -6.00 5.10 -5.12
N VAL A 142 -7.05 4.32 -4.88
CA VAL A 142 -8.33 4.45 -5.58
C VAL A 142 -8.96 5.84 -5.38
N ILE A 143 -8.96 6.36 -4.14
CA ILE A 143 -9.48 7.71 -3.87
C ILE A 143 -8.65 8.79 -4.61
N SER A 144 -7.32 8.62 -4.67
CA SER A 144 -6.45 9.55 -5.39
C SER A 144 -6.72 9.55 -6.90
N GLU A 145 -7.00 8.37 -7.46
CA GLU A 145 -7.41 8.20 -8.86
C GLU A 145 -8.76 8.88 -9.11
N PHE A 146 -9.77 8.63 -8.26
CA PHE A 146 -11.08 9.30 -8.39
C PHE A 146 -10.98 10.81 -8.32
N ARG A 147 -10.16 11.37 -7.42
CA ARG A 147 -9.94 12.82 -7.35
C ARG A 147 -9.33 13.36 -8.65
N SER A 148 -8.35 12.65 -9.20
CA SER A 148 -7.71 13.03 -10.46
C SER A 148 -8.71 12.99 -11.61
N SER A 149 -9.56 11.95 -11.67
CA SER A 149 -10.65 11.86 -12.64
C SER A 149 -11.69 12.98 -12.48
N GLN A 150 -12.14 13.26 -11.24
CA GLN A 150 -13.07 14.37 -10.98
C GLN A 150 -12.49 15.71 -11.43
N PHE A 151 -11.21 15.97 -11.17
CA PHE A 151 -10.55 17.20 -11.60
C PHE A 151 -10.58 17.33 -13.13
N SER A 152 -10.19 16.28 -13.87
CA SER A 152 -10.24 16.28 -15.33
C SER A 152 -11.65 16.49 -15.86
N TRP A 153 -12.64 15.83 -15.27
CA TRP A 153 -14.03 15.95 -15.71
C TRP A 153 -14.64 17.34 -15.41
N ARG A 154 -14.28 17.98 -14.30
CA ARG A 154 -14.66 19.38 -14.04
C ARG A 154 -14.09 20.34 -15.09
N ALA A 155 -12.85 20.11 -15.53
CA ALA A 155 -12.25 20.91 -16.58
C ALA A 155 -13.00 20.76 -17.93
N VAL A 156 -13.42 19.53 -18.26
CA VAL A 156 -14.23 19.25 -19.45
C VAL A 156 -15.61 19.88 -19.35
N GLU A 157 -16.29 19.74 -18.21
CA GLU A 157 -17.61 20.36 -17.98
C GLU A 157 -17.53 21.88 -18.09
N GLY A 158 -16.50 22.48 -17.48
CA GLY A 158 -16.22 23.91 -17.62
C GLY A 158 -15.94 24.31 -19.07
N TYR A 159 -15.24 23.50 -19.86
CA TYR A 159 -15.06 23.79 -21.29
C TYR A 159 -16.39 23.73 -22.05
N LEU A 160 -17.19 22.69 -21.83
CA LEU A 160 -18.47 22.50 -22.51
C LEU A 160 -19.49 23.59 -22.16
N SER A 161 -19.48 24.12 -20.94
CA SER A 161 -20.40 25.18 -20.52
C SER A 161 -20.13 26.53 -21.19
N HIS A 162 -18.93 26.75 -21.74
CA HIS A 162 -18.55 27.97 -22.44
C HIS A 162 -18.68 27.86 -23.97
N LEU A 163 -19.09 26.70 -24.49
CA LEU A 163 -19.33 26.56 -25.92
C LEU A 163 -20.56 27.36 -26.35
N PRO A 164 -20.46 28.19 -27.40
CA PRO A 164 -21.61 28.92 -27.91
C PRO A 164 -22.68 27.93 -28.41
N PRO A 165 -23.97 28.17 -28.10
CA PRO A 165 -25.05 27.35 -28.64
C PRO A 165 -25.07 27.49 -30.17
N GLY A 166 -24.80 26.40 -30.90
CA GLY A 166 -24.90 26.37 -32.37
C GLY A 166 -23.73 25.74 -33.15
N HIS A 167 -22.65 25.29 -32.51
CA HIS A 167 -21.51 24.65 -33.18
C HIS A 167 -21.46 23.12 -33.05
N TYR A 168 -22.62 22.47 -33.06
CA TYR A 168 -22.71 21.00 -33.22
C TYR A 168 -23.28 20.70 -34.61
N GLU A 169 -22.42 20.81 -35.63
CA GLU A 169 -22.64 20.04 -36.85
C GLU A 169 -22.49 18.57 -36.47
N VAL A 170 -23.63 17.92 -36.24
CA VAL A 170 -23.69 16.48 -36.05
C VAL A 170 -23.24 15.86 -37.37
N ALA A 171 -21.99 15.39 -37.43
CA ALA A 171 -21.54 14.53 -38.50
C ALA A 171 -22.34 13.23 -38.42
N THR A 172 -23.46 13.17 -39.15
CA THR A 172 -24.17 11.93 -39.44
C THR A 172 -23.24 11.05 -40.27
N PHE A 173 -22.85 9.91 -39.71
CA PHE A 173 -22.19 8.81 -40.41
C PHE A 173 -23.23 7.92 -41.11
#